data_AF-A0A1U9ZXQ8-F1
#
_entry.id   AF-A0A1U9ZXQ8-F1
#
_cell.length_a   1.000
_cell.length_b   1.000
_cell.length_c   1.000
_cell.angle_alpha   90.00
_cell.angle_beta   90.00
_cell.angle_gamma   90.00
#
_symmetry.space_group_name_H-M   'P 1'
#
loop_
_entity.id
_entity.type
_entity.pdbx_description
1 polymer ?
#
loop_
_entity_poly.entity_id
_entity_poly.type
_entity_poly.pdbx_seq_one_letter_code
_entity_poly.pdbx_strand_id
1 'polypeptide(L)'
;MARTNIFRSQGDGQVLDGWFDPDKAQRYDEATRLVGIDCVSLLTGDPAQHQTLYRTPEGRWVLHRWSQWEGDTDTYEFIPADQARIWLLTCQHDDAVEEHFGPLPNEVGPCL
;
A
#
# COMPACT_ATOMS: atom_id res chain seq x y z
N MET A 1 -19.55 -10.63 -0.68
CA MET A 1 -19.47 -9.19 -0.39
C MET A 1 -18.72 -9.07 0.92
N ALA A 2 -17.39 -9.07 0.85
CA ALA A 2 -16.57 -8.72 2.00
C ALA A 2 -16.69 -7.21 2.24
N ARG A 3 -16.79 -6.80 3.51
CA ARG A 3 -16.78 -5.39 3.91
C ARG A 3 -15.72 -5.20 4.96
N THR A 4 -14.69 -4.45 4.62
CA THR A 4 -13.62 -4.06 5.55
C THR A 4 -13.81 -2.61 5.95
N ASN A 5 -14.08 -2.38 7.24
CA ASN A 5 -14.19 -1.03 7.78
C ASN A 5 -12.80 -0.47 8.06
N ILE A 6 -12.58 0.79 7.67
CA ILE A 6 -11.34 1.51 7.84
C ILE A 6 -11.54 2.55 8.93
N PHE A 7 -10.69 2.49 9.94
CA PHE A 7 -10.74 3.37 11.08
C PHE A 7 -9.53 4.29 11.07
N ARG A 8 -9.76 5.57 11.36
CA ARG A 8 -8.71 6.56 11.56
C ARG A 8 -8.61 6.89 13.04
N SER A 9 -7.40 6.95 13.57
CA SER A 9 -7.16 7.41 14.94
C SER A 9 -7.43 8.91 15.05
N GLN A 10 -8.33 9.30 15.95
CA GLN A 10 -8.66 10.70 16.23
C GLN A 10 -8.71 10.92 17.74
N GLY A 11 -7.65 11.53 18.30
CA GLY A 11 -7.51 11.70 19.74
C GLY A 11 -7.33 10.37 20.47
N ASP A 12 -8.14 10.12 21.49
CA ASP A 12 -8.15 8.88 22.29
C ASP A 12 -9.02 7.76 21.67
N GLY A 13 -9.65 8.03 20.51
CA GLY A 13 -10.60 7.12 19.87
C GLY A 13 -10.28 6.80 18.43
N GLN A 14 -11.07 5.88 17.87
CA GLN A 14 -11.07 5.54 16.46
C GLN A 14 -12.39 6.01 15.83
N VAL A 15 -12.30 6.71 14.70
CA VAL A 15 -13.46 7.11 13.90
C VAL A 15 -13.52 6.29 12.62
N LEU A 16 -14.73 5.91 12.21
CA LEU A 16 -14.94 5.22 10.93
C LEU A 16 -14.66 6.21 9.79
N ASP A 17 -13.51 6.04 9.12
CA ASP A 17 -13.11 6.87 7.98
C ASP A 17 -13.82 6.38 6.69
N GLY A 18 -14.10 5.07 6.62
CA GLY A 18 -14.94 4.51 5.57
C GLY A 18 -14.92 2.99 5.56
N TRP A 19 -15.23 2.42 4.40
CA TRP A 19 -15.14 0.98 4.17
C TRP A 19 -14.84 0.70 2.70
N PHE A 20 -14.29 -0.48 2.43
CA PHE A 20 -14.10 -0.98 1.07
C PHE A 20 -14.42 -2.47 0.98
N ASP A 21 -14.63 -2.96 -0.25
CA ASP A 21 -14.82 -4.37 -0.55
C ASP A 21 -13.51 -4.91 -1.13
N PRO A 22 -12.73 -5.73 -0.38
CA PRO A 22 -11.45 -6.25 -0.85
C PRO A 22 -11.61 -7.21 -2.03
N ASP A 23 -12.77 -7.88 -2.19
CA ASP A 23 -13.03 -8.79 -3.33
C ASP A 23 -13.19 -8.01 -4.64
N LYS A 24 -13.52 -6.72 -4.56
CA LYS A 24 -13.69 -5.82 -5.72
C LYS A 24 -12.53 -4.87 -5.91
N ALA A 25 -11.59 -4.84 -4.98
CA ALA A 25 -10.43 -3.97 -5.06
C ALA A 25 -9.33 -4.66 -5.87
N GLN A 26 -8.60 -3.88 -6.65
CA GLN A 26 -7.37 -4.35 -7.28
C GLN A 26 -6.28 -4.39 -6.21
N ARG A 27 -5.62 -5.54 -6.07
CA ARG A 27 -4.59 -5.78 -5.06
C ARG A 27 -3.21 -5.69 -5.69
N TYR A 28 -2.32 -4.99 -5.01
CA TYR A 28 -0.90 -4.92 -5.30
C TYR A 28 -0.12 -5.45 -4.10
N ASP A 29 0.66 -6.51 -4.33
CA ASP A 29 1.52 -7.09 -3.32
C ASP A 29 2.83 -6.30 -3.22
N GLU A 30 3.37 -6.20 -2.00
CA GLU A 30 4.65 -5.53 -1.81
C GLU A 30 5.78 -6.26 -2.54
N ALA A 31 6.79 -5.50 -2.98
CA ALA A 31 8.05 -6.12 -3.35
C ALA A 31 8.86 -6.42 -2.08
N THR A 32 9.24 -7.69 -1.95
CA THR A 32 10.20 -8.13 -0.94
C THR A 32 11.56 -8.32 -1.61
N ARG A 33 12.64 -8.04 -0.88
CA ARG A 33 13.99 -8.41 -1.29
C ARG A 33 14.52 -9.51 -0.37
N LEU A 34 15.25 -10.45 -0.95
CA LEU A 34 15.96 -11.45 -0.15
C LEU A 34 17.22 -10.81 0.45
N VAL A 35 17.33 -10.83 1.78
CA VAL A 35 18.54 -10.41 2.51
C VAL A 35 19.01 -11.60 3.35
N GLY A 36 19.99 -12.35 2.84
CA GLY A 36 20.43 -13.60 3.46
C GLY A 36 19.45 -14.75 3.16
N ILE A 37 18.81 -15.29 4.20
CA ILE A 37 17.75 -16.33 4.09
C ILE A 37 16.34 -15.76 4.26
N ASP A 38 16.21 -14.49 4.63
CA ASP A 38 14.94 -13.84 4.94
C ASP A 38 14.49 -12.93 3.78
N CYS A 39 13.19 -12.92 3.49
CA CYS A 39 12.57 -11.94 2.62
C CYS A 39 12.14 -10.73 3.46
N VAL A 40 12.72 -9.56 3.21
CA VAL A 40 12.34 -8.30 3.88
C VAL A 40 11.53 -7.43 2.95
N SER A 41 10.47 -6.79 3.46
CA SER A 41 9.72 -5.79 2.70
C SER A 41 10.62 -4.63 2.34
N LEU A 42 10.60 -4.20 1.07
CA LEU A 42 11.35 -3.01 0.64
C LEU A 42 10.85 -1.71 1.30
N LEU A 43 9.63 -1.72 1.84
CA LEU A 43 8.97 -0.55 2.42
C LEU A 43 9.25 -0.37 3.92
N THR A 44 9.23 -1.46 4.70
CA THR A 44 9.48 -1.43 6.15
C THR A 44 10.92 -1.77 6.50
N GLY A 45 11.62 -2.49 5.62
CA GLY A 45 12.93 -3.08 5.92
C GLY A 45 12.87 -4.20 6.96
N ASP A 46 11.65 -4.62 7.33
CA ASP A 46 11.39 -5.61 8.37
C ASP A 46 10.88 -6.91 7.73
N PRO A 47 11.38 -8.09 8.16
CA PRO A 47 10.96 -9.38 7.63
C PRO A 47 9.58 -9.84 8.10
N ALA A 48 8.98 -9.17 9.10
CA ALA A 48 7.73 -9.59 9.71
C ALA A 48 6.59 -8.58 9.55
N GLN A 49 6.88 -7.34 9.15
CA GLN A 49 5.88 -6.34 8.80
C GLN A 49 5.71 -6.25 7.30
N HIS A 50 4.54 -6.65 6.85
CA HIS A 50 4.15 -6.69 5.46
C HIS A 50 3.15 -5.59 5.14
N GLN A 51 3.18 -5.14 3.89
CA GLN A 51 2.22 -4.19 3.36
C GLN A 51 1.55 -4.73 2.12
N THR A 52 0.29 -4.34 1.92
CA THR A 52 -0.47 -4.63 0.70
C THR A 52 -1.24 -3.38 0.34
N LEU A 53 -1.16 -2.97 -0.92
CA LEU A 53 -1.90 -1.82 -1.41
C LEU A 53 -3.13 -2.27 -2.19
N TYR A 54 -4.27 -1.68 -1.89
CA TYR A 54 -5.52 -1.91 -2.58
C TYR A 54 -5.99 -0.65 -3.28
N ARG A 55 -6.53 -0.82 -4.49
CA ARG A 55 -7.23 0.22 -5.25
C ARG A 55 -8.70 -0.11 -5.34
N THR A 56 -9.55 0.73 -4.74
CA THR A 56 -11.00 0.53 -4.81
C THR A 56 -11.52 0.90 -6.20
N PRO A 57 -12.69 0.40 -6.65
CA PRO A 57 -13.29 0.78 -7.93
C PRO A 57 -13.56 2.29 -8.06
N GLU A 58 -13.75 3.00 -6.94
CA GLU A 58 -14.17 4.40 -6.93
C GLU A 58 -13.03 5.41 -7.11
N GLY A 59 -11.78 5.04 -6.88
CA GLY A 59 -10.71 6.05 -6.87
C GLY A 59 -9.68 5.87 -5.77
N ARG A 60 -10.01 5.14 -4.70
CA ARG A 60 -9.36 5.29 -3.41
C ARG A 60 -8.29 4.24 -3.20
N TRP A 61 -7.22 4.64 -2.53
CA TRP A 61 -6.10 3.77 -2.18
C TRP A 61 -6.18 3.39 -0.72
N VAL A 62 -6.10 2.09 -0.44
CA VAL A 62 -6.12 1.54 0.92
C VAL A 62 -4.81 0.78 1.14
N LEU A 63 -4.04 1.23 2.13
CA LEU A 63 -2.87 0.52 2.60
C LEU A 63 -3.29 -0.42 3.72
N HIS A 64 -3.00 -1.70 3.53
CA HIS A 64 -3.13 -2.74 4.54
C HIS A 64 -1.75 -3.06 5.10
N ARG A 65 -1.55 -2.87 6.40
CA ARG A 65 -0.34 -3.28 7.12
C ARG A 65 -0.70 -4.46 8.00
N TRP A 66 0.05 -5.54 7.86
CA TRP A 66 -0.17 -6.78 8.58
C TRP A 66 1.17 -7.38 9.01
N SER A 67 1.15 -8.17 10.07
CA SER A 67 2.34 -8.87 10.54
C SER A 67 2.09 -10.38 10.58
N GLN A 68 3.13 -11.16 10.35
CA GLN A 68 3.05 -12.62 10.42
C GLN A 68 3.01 -13.18 11.86
N TRP A 69 3.21 -12.33 12.86
CA TRP A 69 3.23 -12.73 14.28
C TRP A 69 1.82 -12.78 14.87
N GLU A 70 1.54 -13.88 15.59
CA GLU A 70 0.29 -14.05 16.31
C GLU A 70 0.13 -12.97 17.40
N GLY A 71 -0.96 -12.20 17.33
CA GLY A 71 -1.29 -11.13 18.28
C GLY A 71 -1.05 -9.72 17.76
N ASP A 72 -0.42 -9.56 16.60
CA ASP A 72 -0.35 -8.24 15.94
C ASP A 72 -1.69 -7.93 15.24
N THR A 73 -2.06 -6.65 15.22
CA THR A 73 -3.36 -6.23 14.68
C THR A 73 -3.19 -5.68 13.28
N ASP A 74 -3.86 -6.30 12.30
CA ASP A 74 -3.96 -5.78 10.94
C ASP A 74 -4.57 -4.38 10.95
N THR A 75 -3.94 -3.46 10.22
CA THR A 75 -4.44 -2.09 10.09
C THR A 75 -4.69 -1.74 8.64
N TYR A 76 -5.82 -1.08 8.40
CA TYR A 76 -6.20 -0.56 7.10
C TYR A 76 -6.28 0.96 7.19
N GLU A 77 -5.74 1.65 6.19
CA GLU A 77 -5.71 3.11 6.15
C GLU A 77 -5.94 3.61 4.72
N PHE A 78 -6.79 4.62 4.56
CA PHE A 78 -6.87 5.34 3.28
C PHE A 78 -5.65 6.25 3.13
N ILE A 79 -4.92 6.09 2.04
CA ILE A 79 -3.75 6.89 1.73
C ILE A 79 -4.01 7.81 0.52
N PRO A 80 -3.35 8.98 0.45
CA PRO A 80 -3.43 9.85 -0.72
C PRO A 80 -2.76 9.21 -1.94
N ALA A 81 -3.17 9.67 -3.11
CA ALA A 81 -2.66 9.26 -4.41
C ALA A 81 -1.12 9.34 -4.49
N ASP A 82 -0.51 10.45 -4.05
CA ASP A 82 0.96 10.60 -4.06
C ASP A 82 1.68 9.52 -3.23
N GLN A 83 1.12 9.14 -2.09
CA GLN A 83 1.69 8.09 -1.25
C GLN A 83 1.54 6.71 -1.89
N ALA A 84 0.40 6.44 -2.53
CA ALA A 84 0.18 5.21 -3.28
C ALA A 84 1.14 5.09 -4.48
N ARG A 85 1.39 6.21 -5.18
CA ARG A 85 2.37 6.26 -6.28
C ARG A 85 3.77 5.91 -5.81
N ILE A 86 4.23 6.52 -4.71
CA ILE A 86 5.55 6.22 -4.13
C ILE A 86 5.64 4.74 -3.72
N TRP A 87 4.57 4.21 -3.10
CA TRP A 87 4.50 2.81 -2.72
C TRP A 87 4.65 1.86 -3.93
N LEU A 88 3.91 2.12 -5.01
CA LEU A 88 3.95 1.31 -6.23
C LEU A 88 5.33 1.36 -6.90
N LEU A 89 5.94 2.54 -7.00
CA LEU A 89 7.31 2.70 -7.50
C LEU A 89 8.34 1.95 -6.65
N THR A 90 8.19 2.02 -5.33
CA THR A 90 9.07 1.29 -4.40
C THR A 90 8.91 -0.22 -4.57
N CYS A 91 7.70 -0.67 -4.91
CA CYS A 91 7.37 -2.06 -5.17
C CYS A 91 7.58 -2.51 -6.62
N GLN A 92 8.19 -1.67 -7.47
CA GLN A 92 8.45 -2.00 -8.89
C GLN A 92 7.18 -2.35 -9.67
N HIS A 93 6.04 -1.75 -9.31
CA HIS A 93 4.78 -1.83 -10.06
C HIS A 93 4.68 -0.66 -11.05
N ASP A 94 5.70 -0.49 -11.91
CA ASP A 94 5.80 0.64 -12.85
C ASP A 94 4.60 0.70 -13.80
N ASP A 95 4.13 -0.45 -14.31
CA ASP A 95 2.94 -0.54 -15.17
C ASP A 95 1.69 0.02 -14.47
N ALA A 96 1.52 -0.29 -13.17
CA ALA A 96 0.39 0.22 -12.38
C ALA A 96 0.52 1.72 -12.12
N VAL A 97 1.75 2.23 -11.98
CA VAL A 97 1.97 3.67 -11.85
C VAL A 97 1.55 4.39 -13.13
N GLU A 98 1.96 3.87 -14.29
CA GLU A 98 1.56 4.43 -15.59
C GLU A 98 0.05 4.36 -15.81
N GLU A 99 -0.59 3.24 -15.45
CA GLU A 99 -2.03 3.04 -15.59
C GLU A 99 -2.85 4.03 -14.75
N HIS A 100 -2.48 4.24 -13.48
CA HIS A 100 -3.30 5.00 -12.53
C HIS A 100 -2.89 6.47 -12.37
N PHE A 101 -1.64 6.82 -12.67
CA PHE A 101 -1.10 8.17 -12.46
C PHE A 101 -0.61 8.84 -13.75
N GLY A 102 -0.63 8.12 -14.88
CA GLY A 102 -0.11 8.60 -16.16
C GLY A 102 1.39 8.37 -16.32
N PRO A 103 1.96 8.75 -17.48
CA PRO A 103 3.34 8.41 -17.82
C PRO A 103 4.31 9.00 -16.81
N LEU A 104 5.26 8.18 -16.36
CA LEU A 104 6.35 8.64 -15.52
C LEU A 104 7.13 9.73 -16.26
N PRO A 105 7.50 10.83 -15.60
CA PRO A 105 8.31 11.85 -16.25
C PRO A 105 9.58 11.18 -16.76
N ASN A 106 9.80 11.23 -18.07
CA ASN A 106 11.03 10.79 -18.70
C ASN A 106 12.18 11.48 -17.95
N GLU A 107 13.15 10.69 -17.47
CA GLU A 107 14.24 11.18 -16.64
C GLU A 107 14.96 12.33 -17.36
N VAL A 108 14.63 13.58 -17.01
CA VAL A 108 15.41 14.75 -17.43
C VAL A 108 16.64 14.75 -16.55
N GLY A 109 17.65 14.00 -17.00
CA GLY A 109 19.00 14.08 -16.45
C GLY A 109 19.43 15.54 -16.33
N PRO A 110 20.34 15.86 -15.39
CA PRO A 110 20.75 17.24 -15.16
C PRO A 110 21.16 17.89 -16.48
N CYS A 111 20.45 18.96 -16.86
CA CYS A 111 20.89 19.82 -17.94
C CYS A 111 22.32 20.28 -17.62
N LEU A 112 23.27 19.83 -18.43
CA LEU A 112 24.67 20.27 -18.41
C LEU A 112 24.81 21.78 -18.59
#